data_AF-B8GDS3-F1
#
_entry.id   AF-B8GDS3-F1
#
_cell.length_a   1.000
_cell.length_b   1.000
_cell.length_c   1.000
_cell.angle_alpha   90.00
_cell.angle_beta   90.00
_cell.angle_gamma   90.00
#
_symmetry.space_group_name_H-M   'P 1'
#
loop_
_entity.id
_entity.type
_entity.pdbx_description
1 polymer ?
#
loop_
_entity_poly.entity_id
_entity_poly.type
_entity_poly.pdbx_seq_one_letter_code
_entity_poly.pdbx_strand_id
1 'polypeptide(L)'
;MRWVAAILLLILCLSLIAPVSALYENRYSYISVNTVTVHLEEKSATIDVDYTIDDEIQLLVSILGRTDLNRKVMHIINYDNARIQQIDMTHARLIVDNASNDYGAGSFWFPSHQFGVTIPDLEVTSPQTSKNFTSTAVFPKGMGYFGAEAPPVQTAAVLTTPLNF
;
A
#
# COMPACT_ATOMS: atom_id res chain seq x y z
N MET A 1 -36.60 -43.91 -12.17
CA MET A 1 -36.06 -42.72 -12.88
C MET A 1 -36.40 -41.39 -12.21
N ARG A 2 -37.67 -41.09 -11.86
CA ARG A 2 -38.06 -39.79 -11.23
C ARG A 2 -37.36 -39.48 -9.90
N TRP A 3 -37.13 -40.49 -9.06
CA TRP A 3 -36.47 -40.34 -7.75
C TRP A 3 -34.96 -40.09 -7.87
N VAL A 4 -34.33 -40.62 -8.92
CA VAL A 4 -32.90 -40.38 -9.18
C VAL A 4 -32.69 -38.91 -9.58
N ALA A 5 -33.58 -38.36 -10.41
CA ALA A 5 -33.53 -36.95 -10.78
C ALA A 5 -33.75 -36.02 -9.57
N ALA A 6 -34.67 -36.37 -8.67
CA ALA A 6 -34.89 -35.60 -7.44
C ALA A 6 -33.69 -35.64 -6.49
N ILE A 7 -33.04 -36.80 -6.34
CA ILE A 7 -31.82 -36.95 -5.53
C ILE A 7 -30.65 -36.17 -6.15
N LEU A 8 -30.51 -36.21 -7.48
CA LEU A 8 -29.44 -35.51 -8.18
C LEU A 8 -29.62 -33.98 -8.14
N LEU A 9 -30.86 -33.49 -8.21
CA LEU A 9 -31.21 -32.08 -8.01
C LEU A 9 -30.93 -31.64 -6.57
N LEU A 10 -31.25 -32.48 -5.58
CA LEU A 10 -30.99 -32.21 -4.17
C LEU A 10 -29.47 -32.10 -3.91
N ILE A 11 -28.67 -33.02 -4.45
CA ILE A 11 -27.20 -33.00 -4.35
C ILE A 11 -26.64 -31.73 -5.04
N LEU A 12 -27.17 -31.34 -6.20
CA LEU A 12 -26.78 -30.12 -6.89
C LEU A 12 -27.10 -28.88 -6.03
N CYS A 13 -28.31 -28.78 -5.45
CA CYS A 13 -28.67 -27.67 -4.57
C CYS A 13 -27.83 -27.62 -3.28
N LEU A 14 -27.44 -28.77 -2.72
CA LEU A 14 -26.52 -28.80 -1.57
C LEU A 14 -25.10 -28.35 -1.95
N SER A 15 -24.66 -28.57 -3.19
CA SER A 15 -23.33 -28.13 -3.67
C SER A 15 -23.20 -26.61 -3.80
N LEU A 16 -24.32 -25.89 -3.95
CA LEU A 16 -24.34 -24.41 -4.00
C LEU A 16 -24.13 -23.74 -2.64
N ILE A 17 -24.15 -24.50 -1.55
CA ILE A 17 -23.99 -23.96 -0.18
C ILE A 17 -22.55 -24.13 0.33
N ALA A 18 -21.58 -24.39 -0.57
CA ALA A 18 -20.19 -24.41 -0.16
C ALA A 18 -19.83 -23.04 0.46
N PRO A 19 -19.50 -22.99 1.77
CA PRO A 19 -19.02 -21.75 2.35
C PRO A 19 -17.64 -21.49 1.72
N VAL A 20 -17.55 -20.48 0.86
CA VAL A 20 -16.27 -19.90 0.45
C VAL A 20 -15.74 -19.14 1.68
N SER A 21 -15.19 -19.89 2.62
CA SER A 21 -14.62 -19.37 3.86
C SER A 21 -13.14 -19.63 3.87
N ALA A 22 -12.36 -18.67 3.37
CA ALA A 22 -10.97 -18.45 3.77
C ALA A 22 -10.50 -17.05 3.31
N LEU A 23 -10.33 -16.13 4.27
CA LEU A 23 -9.13 -15.30 4.41
C LEU A 23 -8.63 -14.52 3.16
N TYR A 24 -9.45 -13.65 2.59
CA TYR A 24 -8.91 -12.60 1.69
C TYR A 24 -9.00 -11.23 2.36
N GLU A 25 -8.29 -11.07 3.48
CA GLU A 25 -8.20 -9.78 4.18
C GLU A 25 -7.44 -8.72 3.35
N ASN A 26 -6.70 -9.16 2.33
CA ASN A 26 -6.01 -8.33 1.34
C ASN A 26 -6.81 -8.03 0.07
N ARG A 27 -8.09 -8.39 0.03
CA ARG A 27 -8.95 -8.19 -1.13
C ARG A 27 -10.01 -7.15 -0.83
N TYR A 28 -10.19 -6.22 -1.75
CA TYR A 28 -11.33 -5.33 -1.75
C TYR A 28 -12.10 -5.50 -3.05
N SER A 29 -13.33 -6.03 -2.96
CA SER A 29 -14.15 -6.35 -4.11
C SER A 29 -13.41 -7.33 -5.04
N TYR A 30 -12.96 -6.87 -6.20
CA TYR A 30 -12.29 -7.68 -7.22
C TYR A 30 -10.79 -7.42 -7.33
N ILE A 31 -10.26 -6.58 -6.44
CA ILE A 31 -8.87 -6.17 -6.40
C ILE A 31 -8.21 -6.95 -5.28
N SER A 32 -7.23 -7.77 -5.64
CA SER A 32 -6.34 -8.43 -4.69
C SER A 32 -5.04 -7.66 -4.63
N VAL A 33 -4.77 -7.03 -3.48
CA VAL A 33 -3.53 -6.26 -3.28
C VAL A 33 -2.38 -7.22 -3.06
N ASN A 34 -1.27 -6.99 -3.74
CA ASN A 34 -0.04 -7.75 -3.60
C ASN A 34 0.98 -6.94 -2.79
N THR A 35 1.34 -5.76 -3.31
CA THR A 35 2.39 -4.91 -2.73
C THR A 35 1.92 -3.47 -2.67
N VAL A 36 2.28 -2.77 -1.60
CA VAL A 36 2.20 -1.31 -1.51
C VAL A 36 3.58 -0.77 -1.15
N THR A 37 4.07 0.15 -1.95
CA THR A 37 5.31 0.87 -1.68
C THR A 37 5.00 2.35 -1.48
N VAL A 38 5.43 2.89 -0.35
CA VAL A 38 5.27 4.31 0.01
C VAL A 38 6.65 4.96 -0.01
N HIS A 39 6.84 5.92 -0.92
CA HIS A 39 8.05 6.71 -1.04
C HIS A 39 7.83 8.12 -0.48
N LEU A 40 8.49 8.43 0.63
CA LEU A 40 8.41 9.71 1.31
C LEU A 40 9.41 10.70 0.71
N GLU A 41 8.93 11.90 0.37
CA GLU A 41 9.75 13.01 -0.11
C GLU A 41 9.21 14.33 0.45
N GLU A 42 10.00 14.94 1.32
CA GLU A 42 9.62 16.07 2.16
C GLU A 42 8.21 15.92 2.80
N LYS A 43 7.27 16.79 2.40
CA LYS A 43 5.88 16.82 2.89
C LYS A 43 4.96 15.85 2.17
N SER A 44 5.43 15.23 1.09
CA SER A 44 4.60 14.43 0.19
C SER A 44 5.01 12.97 0.23
N ALA A 45 4.12 12.12 -0.26
CA ALA A 45 4.43 10.71 -0.50
C ALA A 45 3.93 10.28 -1.88
N THR A 46 4.74 9.49 -2.57
CA THR A 46 4.28 8.72 -3.73
C THR A 46 3.95 7.31 -3.25
N ILE A 47 2.79 6.79 -3.65
CA ILE A 47 2.34 5.45 -3.30
C ILE A 47 2.18 4.66 -4.59
N ASP A 48 2.92 3.58 -4.70
CA ASP A 48 2.82 2.58 -5.76
C ASP A 48 2.06 1.37 -5.20
N VAL A 49 1.01 0.94 -5.90
CA VAL A 49 0.15 -0.17 -5.50
C VAL A 49 0.12 -1.18 -6.62
N ASP A 50 0.61 -2.39 -6.35
CA ASP A 50 0.55 -3.51 -7.27
C ASP A 50 -0.59 -4.46 -6.83
N TYR A 51 -1.44 -4.80 -7.80
CA TYR A 51 -2.63 -5.60 -7.54
C TYR A 51 -2.99 -6.48 -8.74
N THR A 52 -3.86 -7.44 -8.47
CA THR A 52 -4.47 -8.28 -9.50
C THR A 52 -5.98 -8.06 -9.51
N ILE A 53 -6.56 -7.99 -10.70
CA ILE A 53 -8.02 -8.00 -10.89
C ILE A 53 -8.45 -9.43 -11.20
N ASP A 54 -9.51 -9.90 -10.55
CA ASP A 54 -10.04 -11.24 -10.79
C ASP A 54 -10.40 -11.46 -12.27
N ASP A 55 -9.89 -12.55 -12.85
CA ASP A 55 -10.00 -12.88 -14.29
C ASP A 55 -11.46 -12.88 -14.78
N GLU A 56 -12.38 -13.36 -13.94
CA GLU A 56 -13.81 -13.49 -14.28
C GLU A 56 -14.48 -12.16 -14.62
N ILE A 57 -13.95 -11.05 -14.11
CA ILE A 57 -14.54 -9.73 -14.30
C ILE A 57 -13.59 -8.70 -14.91
N GLN A 58 -12.37 -9.10 -15.26
CA GLN A 58 -11.37 -8.23 -15.87
C GLN A 58 -11.90 -7.52 -17.13
N LEU A 59 -12.67 -8.24 -17.95
CA LEU A 59 -13.31 -7.68 -19.14
C LEU A 59 -14.30 -6.55 -18.79
N LEU A 60 -15.10 -6.75 -17.73
CA LEU A 60 -16.08 -5.77 -17.28
C LEU A 60 -15.39 -4.49 -16.77
N VAL A 61 -14.31 -4.65 -16.00
CA VAL A 61 -13.51 -3.53 -15.49
C VAL A 61 -12.80 -2.78 -16.62
N SER A 62 -12.33 -3.49 -17.65
CA SER A 62 -11.72 -2.85 -18.83
C SER A 62 -12.71 -1.95 -19.58
N ILE A 63 -13.98 -2.38 -19.71
CA ILE A 63 -15.01 -1.64 -20.45
C ILE A 63 -15.62 -0.50 -19.61
N LEU A 64 -15.83 -0.71 -18.31
CA LEU A 64 -16.61 0.21 -17.46
C LEU A 64 -15.79 0.96 -16.41
N GLY A 65 -14.56 0.49 -16.14
CA GLY A 65 -14.10 0.42 -14.77
C GLY A 65 -13.10 1.47 -14.31
N ARG A 66 -12.65 2.44 -15.13
CA ARG A 66 -11.60 3.36 -14.65
C ARG A 66 -12.05 4.22 -13.46
N THR A 67 -13.29 4.70 -13.47
CA THR A 67 -13.85 5.48 -12.35
C THR A 67 -14.14 4.61 -11.12
N ASP A 68 -14.61 3.38 -11.32
CA ASP A 68 -14.91 2.47 -10.22
C ASP A 68 -13.62 1.93 -9.58
N LEU A 69 -12.65 1.54 -10.41
CA LEU A 69 -11.31 1.14 -10.01
C LEU A 69 -10.60 2.26 -9.23
N ASN A 70 -10.69 3.51 -9.70
CA ASN A 70 -10.16 4.66 -8.96
C ASN A 70 -10.76 4.73 -7.56
N ARG A 71 -12.09 4.71 -7.43
CA ARG A 71 -12.76 4.74 -6.12
C ARG A 71 -12.33 3.59 -5.21
N LYS A 72 -12.17 2.38 -5.75
CA LYS A 72 -11.75 1.19 -4.98
C LYS A 72 -10.29 1.27 -4.53
N VAL A 73 -9.38 1.67 -5.41
CA VAL A 73 -7.96 1.89 -5.05
C VAL A 73 -7.84 2.99 -4.00
N MET A 74 -8.64 4.07 -4.10
CA MET A 74 -8.66 5.13 -3.10
C MET A 74 -9.14 4.64 -1.74
N HIS A 75 -10.13 3.74 -1.73
CA HIS A 75 -10.59 3.10 -0.50
C HIS A 75 -9.53 2.16 0.09
N ILE A 76 -8.82 1.39 -0.75
CA ILE A 76 -7.73 0.50 -0.33
C ILE A 76 -6.62 1.30 0.36
N ILE A 77 -6.15 2.38 -0.27
CA ILE A 77 -5.05 3.17 0.31
C ILE A 77 -5.51 4.06 1.46
N ASN A 78 -6.78 4.48 1.49
CA ASN A 78 -7.44 5.18 2.58
C ASN A 78 -6.76 6.49 3.04
N TYR A 79 -6.20 7.27 2.11
CA TYR A 79 -5.66 8.61 2.39
C TYR A 79 -6.65 9.70 1.96
N ASP A 80 -6.97 10.64 2.86
CA ASP A 80 -7.91 11.74 2.57
C ASP A 80 -7.40 12.69 1.47
N ASN A 81 -6.08 12.93 1.44
CA ASN A 81 -5.44 13.89 0.53
C ASN A 81 -4.64 13.19 -0.58
N ALA A 82 -5.10 12.02 -1.03
CA ALA A 82 -4.46 11.30 -2.12
C ALA A 82 -5.11 11.60 -3.46
N ARG A 83 -4.27 11.62 -4.50
CA ARG A 83 -4.70 11.77 -5.90
C ARG A 83 -4.07 10.68 -6.75
N ILE A 84 -4.88 10.06 -7.60
CA ILE A 84 -4.38 9.11 -8.58
C ILE A 84 -3.59 9.84 -9.66
N GLN A 85 -2.31 9.51 -9.81
CA GLN A 85 -1.47 9.96 -10.92
C GLN A 85 -1.62 9.02 -12.12
N GLN A 86 -1.55 7.71 -11.87
CA GLN A 86 -1.68 6.67 -12.89
C GLN A 86 -2.49 5.50 -12.34
N ILE A 87 -3.28 4.86 -13.19
CA ILE A 87 -4.02 3.65 -12.85
C ILE A 87 -4.28 2.83 -14.12
N ASP A 88 -3.98 1.53 -14.05
CA ASP A 88 -4.23 0.53 -15.09
C ASP A 88 -4.81 -0.75 -14.47
N MET A 89 -4.72 -1.91 -15.11
CA MET A 89 -5.34 -3.15 -14.60
C MET A 89 -4.50 -3.89 -13.54
N THR A 90 -3.25 -3.49 -13.35
CA THR A 90 -2.29 -4.21 -12.51
C THR A 90 -1.59 -3.30 -11.50
N HIS A 91 -1.62 -2.00 -11.76
CA HIS A 91 -0.84 -1.03 -11.01
C HIS A 91 -1.61 0.29 -10.83
N ALA A 92 -1.33 0.97 -9.73
CA ALA A 92 -1.75 2.34 -9.51
C ALA A 92 -0.64 3.13 -8.81
N ARG A 93 -0.41 4.35 -9.29
CA ARG A 93 0.45 5.33 -8.64
C ARG A 93 -0.37 6.50 -8.15
N LEU A 94 -0.16 6.86 -6.90
CA LEU A 94 -0.87 7.93 -6.21
C LEU A 94 0.12 8.90 -5.58
N ILE A 95 -0.28 10.17 -5.50
CA ILE A 95 0.46 11.20 -4.77
C ILE A 95 -0.40 11.60 -3.58
N VAL A 96 0.19 11.62 -2.40
CA VAL A 96 -0.43 12.12 -1.16
C VAL A 96 0.26 13.41 -0.78
N ASP A 97 -0.48 14.52 -0.83
CA ASP A 97 0.04 15.79 -0.36
C ASP A 97 -0.06 15.87 1.17
N ASN A 98 0.88 16.56 1.80
CA ASN A 98 0.95 16.69 3.26
C ASN A 98 0.87 15.33 3.97
N ALA A 99 1.52 14.33 3.37
CA ALA A 99 1.68 12.98 3.93
C ALA A 99 2.49 13.03 5.23
N SER A 100 3.41 13.99 5.37
CA SER A 100 4.25 14.16 6.55
C SER A 100 4.06 15.55 7.20
N ASN A 101 4.30 15.60 8.51
CA ASN A 101 4.41 16.86 9.25
C ASN A 101 5.85 17.38 9.16
N ASP A 102 6.00 18.63 8.75
CA ASP A 102 7.29 19.34 8.71
C ASP A 102 7.54 20.04 10.05
N TYR A 103 8.63 19.67 10.72
CA TYR A 103 9.09 20.26 11.98
C TYR A 103 10.17 21.33 11.79
N GLY A 104 10.47 21.70 10.54
CA GLY A 104 11.54 22.63 10.19
C GLY A 104 12.91 21.96 10.15
N ALA A 105 13.92 22.71 9.68
CA ALA A 105 15.31 22.26 9.55
C ALA A 105 15.45 20.91 8.80
N GLY A 106 14.63 20.70 7.77
CA GLY A 106 14.60 19.47 7.00
C GLY A 106 14.10 18.24 7.77
N SER A 107 13.43 18.41 8.92
CA SER A 107 12.93 17.30 9.73
C SER A 107 11.45 17.01 9.45
N PHE A 108 11.15 15.79 9.04
CA PHE A 108 9.80 15.37 8.65
C PHE A 108 9.34 14.17 9.49
N TRP A 109 8.04 14.13 9.80
CA TRP A 109 7.40 13.01 10.49
C TRP A 109 6.25 12.46 9.67
N PHE A 110 6.41 11.24 9.18
CA PHE A 110 5.33 10.49 8.55
C PHE A 110 4.54 9.74 9.63
N PRO A 111 3.26 10.08 9.87
CA PRO A 111 2.47 9.48 10.94
C PRO A 111 2.12 8.01 10.66
N SER A 112 1.56 7.34 11.66
CA SER A 112 0.94 6.03 11.43
C SER A 112 -0.24 6.14 10.47
N HIS A 113 -0.47 5.08 9.69
CA HIS A 113 -1.55 5.05 8.70
C HIS A 113 -2.33 3.74 8.76
N GLN A 114 -3.63 3.78 8.50
CA GLN A 114 -4.48 2.59 8.37
C GLN A 114 -5.00 2.45 6.95
N PHE A 115 -4.66 1.32 6.32
CA PHE A 115 -5.16 0.93 5.01
C PHE A 115 -6.57 0.32 5.11
N GLY A 116 -7.31 0.36 4.01
CA GLY A 116 -8.67 -0.21 3.93
C GLY A 116 -8.70 -1.73 3.91
N VAL A 117 -7.55 -2.37 3.67
CA VAL A 117 -7.36 -3.84 3.63
C VAL A 117 -5.99 -4.22 4.20
N THR A 118 -5.80 -5.50 4.48
CA THR A 118 -4.48 -6.05 4.85
C THR A 118 -3.56 -6.04 3.64
N ILE A 119 -2.38 -5.43 3.76
CA ILE A 119 -1.37 -5.40 2.71
C ILE A 119 -0.42 -6.58 2.92
N PRO A 120 -0.26 -7.50 1.94
CA PRO A 120 0.65 -8.63 2.07
C PRO A 120 2.10 -8.19 2.23
N ASP A 121 2.55 -7.27 1.37
CA ASP A 121 3.89 -6.69 1.41
C ASP A 121 3.80 -5.16 1.39
N LEU A 122 4.16 -4.53 2.50
CA LEU A 122 4.19 -3.08 2.64
C LEU A 122 5.63 -2.61 2.83
N GLU A 123 6.11 -1.77 1.93
CA GLU A 123 7.38 -1.06 2.06
C GLU A 123 7.10 0.44 2.27
N VAL A 124 7.74 1.03 3.29
CA VAL A 124 7.70 2.48 3.54
C VAL A 124 9.13 2.99 3.56
N THR A 125 9.47 3.79 2.55
CA THR A 125 10.83 4.26 2.28
C THR A 125 10.92 5.76 2.37
N SER A 126 11.94 6.23 3.06
CA SER A 126 12.42 7.62 3.09
C SER A 126 13.82 7.68 2.48
N PRO A 127 14.39 8.87 2.24
CA PRO A 127 15.77 9.01 1.76
C PRO A 127 16.83 8.32 2.65
N GLN A 128 16.53 8.09 3.93
CA GLN A 128 17.49 7.59 4.91
C GLN A 128 17.23 6.14 5.36
N THR A 129 15.98 5.68 5.29
CA THR A 129 15.61 4.35 5.81
C THR A 129 14.40 3.80 5.09
N SER A 130 14.33 2.47 5.01
CA SER A 130 13.17 1.71 4.55
C SER A 130 12.68 0.80 5.68
N LYS A 131 11.36 0.69 5.83
CA LYS A 131 10.70 -0.25 6.74
C LYS A 131 9.77 -1.14 5.95
N ASN A 132 9.92 -2.44 6.16
CA ASN A 132 9.08 -3.46 5.55
C ASN A 132 8.17 -4.10 6.59
N PHE A 133 6.94 -4.35 6.19
CA PHE A 133 5.91 -5.03 6.98
C PHE A 133 5.23 -6.06 6.11
N THR A 134 4.85 -7.17 6.71
CA THR A 134 4.13 -8.24 6.02
C THR A 134 2.77 -8.45 6.65
N SER A 135 1.76 -8.69 5.81
CA SER A 135 0.37 -8.98 6.20
C SER A 135 -0.15 -7.99 7.24
N THR A 136 -0.07 -6.69 6.93
CA THR A 136 -0.51 -5.62 7.84
C THR A 136 -1.54 -4.71 7.20
N ALA A 137 -2.59 -4.35 7.93
CA ALA A 137 -3.51 -3.28 7.53
C ALA A 137 -3.09 -1.89 8.05
N VAL A 138 -1.97 -1.82 8.79
CA VAL A 138 -1.52 -0.60 9.47
C VAL A 138 -0.03 -0.39 9.27
N PHE A 139 0.36 0.85 8.98
CA PHE A 139 1.72 1.33 9.18
C PHE A 139 1.85 1.86 10.63
N PRO A 140 2.48 1.12 11.55
CA PRO A 140 2.42 1.44 12.97
C PRO A 140 3.47 2.49 13.36
N LYS A 141 3.14 3.32 14.36
CA LYS A 141 4.04 4.26 15.07
C LYS A 141 4.66 5.38 14.24
N GLY A 142 4.49 5.40 12.92
CA GLY A 142 5.10 6.41 12.06
C GLY A 142 6.60 6.23 11.83
N MET A 143 7.20 7.19 11.15
CA MET A 143 8.63 7.28 10.87
C MET A 143 9.04 8.75 10.71
N GLY A 144 10.09 9.14 11.43
CA GLY A 144 10.78 10.40 11.20
C GLY A 144 11.92 10.22 10.21
N TYR A 145 12.21 11.24 9.42
CA TYR A 145 13.39 11.30 8.58
C TYR A 145 13.82 12.76 8.35
N PHE A 146 15.04 12.92 7.89
CA PHE A 146 15.58 14.20 7.47
C PHE A 146 15.62 14.27 5.94
N GLY A 147 15.15 15.39 5.38
CA GLY A 147 15.29 15.70 3.96
C GLY A 147 16.76 15.72 3.54
N ALA A 148 17.00 15.77 2.23
CA ALA A 148 18.34 15.65 1.64
C ALA A 148 19.36 16.73 2.08
N GLU A 149 18.95 17.74 2.86
CA GLU A 149 19.84 18.64 3.57
C GLU A 149 20.28 17.99 4.91
N ALA A 150 21.07 16.92 4.81
CA ALA A 150 21.83 16.44 5.96
C ALA A 150 22.78 17.57 6.40
N PRO A 151 22.86 17.93 7.70
CA PRO A 151 23.83 18.90 8.17
C PRO A 151 25.24 18.50 7.70
N PRO A 152 26.11 19.44 7.32
CA PRO A 152 27.49 19.10 7.01
C PRO A 152 28.05 18.33 8.20
N VAL A 153 28.51 17.11 7.94
CA VAL A 153 29.30 16.35 8.91
C VAL A 153 30.49 17.23 9.24
N GLN A 154 30.46 17.88 10.41
CA GLN A 154 31.64 18.55 10.94
C GLN A 154 32.63 17.45 11.29
N THR A 155 33.46 17.09 10.31
CA THR A 155 34.65 16.29 10.54
C THR A 155 35.45 16.98 11.62
N ALA A 156 35.42 16.44 12.84
CA ALA A 156 36.22 16.93 13.94
C ALA A 156 37.67 17.00 13.45
N ALA A 157 38.21 18.22 13.37
CA ALA A 157 39.60 18.43 13.04
C ALA A 157 40.43 17.71 14.11
N VAL A 158 41.08 16.62 13.71
CA VAL A 158 42.07 15.95 14.55
C VAL A 158 43.22 16.95 14.70
N LEU A 159 43.29 17.59 15.86
CA LEU A 159 44.42 18.42 16.27
C LEU A 159 45.65 17.51 16.43
N THR A 160 46.38 17.28 15.34
CA THR A 160 47.73 16.72 15.42
C THR A 160 48.67 17.84 15.84
N THR A 161 48.87 17.99 17.14
CA THR A 161 49.99 18.75 17.69
C THR A 161 51.27 17.94 17.46
N PRO A 162 52.29 18.44 16.74
CA PRO A 162 53.57 17.75 16.67
C PRO A 162 54.30 17.86 18.03
N LEU A 163 54.64 16.72 18.60
CA LEU A 163 55.62 16.60 19.68
C LEU A 163 57.01 16.90 19.09
N ASN A 164 57.54 18.08 19.40
CA ASN A 164 58.95 18.37 19.22
C ASN A 164 59.75 17.65 20.31
N PHE A 165 60.62 16.74 19.90
CA PHE A 165 61.79 16.30 20.67
C PHE A 165 63.04 16.92 20.03
#